data_AF-A0A9Q1GYC0-F1
#
_entry.id   AF-A0A9Q1GYC0-F1
#
_cell.length_a   1.000
_cell.length_b   1.000
_cell.length_c   1.000
_cell.angle_alpha   90.00
_cell.angle_beta   90.00
_cell.angle_gamma   90.00
#
_symmetry.space_group_name_H-M   'P 1'
#
loop_
_entity.id
_entity.type
_entity.pdbx_description
1 polymer ?
#
loop_
_entity_poly.entity_id
_entity_poly.type
_entity_poly.pdbx_seq_one_letter_code
_entity_poly.pdbx_strand_id
1 'polypeptide(L)'
;MEGYYQRVLPAPTKNPLFHNFFAGDSPESLPGVESPDHDSSEISDSESSVTGSSTTTSSAASSSRRRVGVFREDLLVELSEDERIYEVIRRRFLSCLGPLGDKTTVVSIRRKDWSGFSAQAKIQSFQIHAKAMANKHGGNPNVKFAWYGHEKGRIQSIISHGFGFRELQDNQTPAIFLSPDDSSAQSLENSTPDEDGLRHMLLCRVILGKPEVVHPGSGQTHPSSDEFDSGVDGLENPTKYIIWSSNMNTHILPEYVVTFRASSCSSFPGESKMKNVMKMKMPTSPWISFPALISVLGRFLPSDAIALINKYHIEYKERRITRPELIQRVRQIAGDKLLVAVIKSCRGAKDPKTAMGFLRSRTRTRMLTGDAK
;
A
#
# COMPACT_ATOMS: atom_id res chain seq x y z
N MET A 1 12.23 -16.02 48.84
CA MET A 1 12.73 -15.30 47.65
C MET A 1 11.54 -15.13 46.72
N GLU A 2 10.58 -14.29 47.11
CA GLU A 2 9.39 -13.96 46.32
C GLU A 2 8.81 -12.69 46.94
N GLY A 3 8.72 -11.63 46.15
CA GLY A 3 8.19 -10.36 46.63
C GLY A 3 8.41 -9.24 45.63
N TYR A 4 7.29 -8.56 45.33
CA TYR A 4 7.19 -7.22 44.76
C TYR A 4 7.44 -7.08 43.26
N TYR A 5 6.35 -7.03 42.48
CA TYR A 5 6.02 -5.87 41.63
C TYR A 5 4.56 -5.98 41.15
N GLN A 6 3.66 -5.28 41.82
CA GLN A 6 2.34 -4.95 41.29
C GLN A 6 2.17 -3.43 41.46
N ARG A 7 2.51 -2.67 40.41
CA ARG A 7 2.12 -1.25 40.32
C ARG A 7 0.94 -1.14 39.37
N VAL A 8 -0.17 -0.69 39.97
CA VAL A 8 -1.43 -0.34 39.36
C VAL A 8 -1.22 0.79 38.34
N LEU A 9 -1.66 0.61 37.10
CA LEU A 9 -1.76 1.68 36.10
C LEU A 9 -3.00 2.54 36.41
N PRO A 10 -2.92 3.88 36.39
CA PRO A 10 -4.09 4.73 36.59
C PRO A 10 -5.02 4.70 35.38
N ALA A 11 -6.33 4.79 35.64
CA ALA A 11 -7.38 4.82 34.63
C ALA A 11 -7.27 6.04 33.69
N PRO A 12 -7.66 5.92 32.40
CA PRO A 12 -7.55 7.01 31.45
C PRO A 12 -8.55 8.13 31.76
N THR A 13 -8.03 9.32 32.07
CA THR A 13 -8.79 10.56 32.13
C THR A 13 -9.26 10.98 30.73
N LYS A 14 -10.48 11.54 30.64
CA LYS A 14 -11.09 12.06 29.42
C LYS A 14 -10.22 13.18 28.84
N ASN A 15 -9.57 12.95 27.70
CA ASN A 15 -8.67 13.92 27.05
C ASN A 15 -9.43 14.80 26.04
N PRO A 16 -9.41 16.15 26.16
CA PRO A 16 -10.16 17.07 25.30
C PRO A 16 -9.46 17.48 23.99
N LEU A 17 -8.47 16.73 23.48
CA LEU A 17 -7.65 17.13 22.32
C LEU A 17 -8.19 16.65 20.95
N PHE A 18 -9.51 16.68 20.75
CA PHE A 18 -10.13 16.39 19.44
C PHE A 18 -10.44 17.62 18.60
N HIS A 19 -10.23 18.83 19.12
CA HIS A 19 -10.39 20.07 18.37
C HIS A 19 -9.14 20.93 18.55
N ASN A 20 -8.58 21.35 17.41
CA ASN A 20 -7.53 22.37 17.23
C ASN A 20 -6.22 21.83 16.64
N PHE A 21 -6.26 21.47 15.36
CA PHE A 21 -5.07 21.46 14.49
C PHE A 21 -5.31 22.15 13.13
N PHE A 22 -6.44 22.87 12.99
CA PHE A 22 -6.74 23.72 11.84
C PHE A 22 -6.96 25.16 12.29
N ALA A 23 -5.93 25.82 12.80
CA ALA A 23 -5.89 27.29 12.90
C ALA A 23 -4.42 27.73 12.99
N GLY A 24 -4.01 28.60 12.07
CA GLY A 24 -2.77 29.36 12.16
C GLY A 24 -2.99 30.69 12.88
N ASP A 25 -1.88 31.22 13.39
CA ASP A 25 -1.57 32.57 13.87
C ASP A 25 -2.22 33.16 15.14
N SER A 26 -1.36 33.22 16.19
CA SER A 26 -1.08 34.36 17.10
C SER A 26 -2.03 34.68 18.30
N PRO A 27 -1.49 35.31 19.37
CA PRO A 27 -1.58 34.77 20.74
C PRO A 27 -2.45 35.60 21.70
N GLU A 28 -3.01 34.99 22.75
CA GLU A 28 -3.26 35.68 24.03
C GLU A 28 -3.54 34.75 25.23
N SER A 29 -2.78 35.00 26.30
CA SER A 29 -3.02 34.86 27.76
C SER A 29 -3.76 33.66 28.39
N LEU A 30 -3.04 32.97 29.28
CA LEU A 30 -3.54 32.15 30.41
C LEU A 30 -4.06 33.02 31.57
N PRO A 31 -4.94 32.49 32.43
CA PRO A 31 -4.53 32.05 33.78
C PRO A 31 -5.24 30.74 34.18
N GLY A 32 -5.03 30.02 35.29
CA GLY A 32 -4.29 30.15 36.54
C GLY A 32 -4.66 28.91 37.40
N VAL A 33 -3.76 28.48 38.28
CA VAL A 33 -3.76 27.20 39.03
C VAL A 33 -4.69 27.23 40.25
N GLU A 34 -5.33 26.10 40.62
CA GLU A 34 -5.43 25.59 42.02
C GLU A 34 -6.08 24.18 42.13
N SER A 35 -5.70 23.45 43.18
CA SER A 35 -6.16 22.13 43.66
C SER A 35 -5.94 22.11 45.19
N PRO A 36 -6.30 21.08 45.99
CA PRO A 36 -7.36 20.05 45.91
C PRO A 36 -8.21 19.98 47.22
N ASP A 37 -9.18 19.05 47.33
CA ASP A 37 -9.55 18.40 48.61
C ASP A 37 -10.45 17.14 48.44
N HIS A 38 -10.58 16.39 49.54
CA HIS A 38 -10.67 14.93 49.77
C HIS A 38 -12.05 14.19 49.75
N ASP A 39 -11.98 12.85 49.57
CA ASP A 39 -12.81 11.72 50.08
C ASP A 39 -14.30 11.59 49.63
N SER A 40 -14.95 10.43 49.43
CA SER A 40 -14.83 9.09 50.03
C SER A 40 -15.50 7.99 49.17
N SER A 41 -15.27 6.74 49.58
CA SER A 41 -15.61 5.44 48.97
C SER A 41 -17.06 4.96 49.15
N GLU A 42 -17.62 4.25 48.16
CA GLU A 42 -18.54 3.12 48.38
C GLU A 42 -18.36 2.03 47.29
N ILE A 43 -18.17 0.79 47.75
CA ILE A 43 -18.06 -0.45 46.96
C ILE A 43 -19.45 -1.08 46.94
N SER A 44 -19.94 -1.49 45.77
CA SER A 44 -21.16 -2.30 45.63
C SER A 44 -20.91 -3.44 44.66
N ASP A 45 -20.85 -4.66 45.22
CA ASP A 45 -20.86 -5.93 44.50
C ASP A 45 -22.28 -6.22 44.01
N SER A 46 -22.42 -6.66 42.77
CA SER A 46 -23.61 -7.37 42.31
C SER A 46 -23.24 -8.35 41.21
N GLU A 47 -23.63 -9.59 41.51
CA GLU A 47 -23.32 -10.82 40.80
C GLU A 47 -24.34 -11.09 39.68
N SER A 48 -24.16 -12.23 39.01
CA SER A 48 -25.08 -12.90 38.06
C SER A 48 -25.07 -12.40 36.61
N SER A 49 -25.27 -13.21 35.59
CA SER A 49 -25.20 -14.66 35.40
C SER A 49 -25.15 -14.89 33.90
N VAL A 50 -24.46 -15.94 33.47
CA VAL A 50 -24.45 -16.41 32.09
C VAL A 50 -25.82 -16.98 31.74
N THR A 51 -26.39 -16.57 30.62
CA THR A 51 -27.40 -17.38 29.93
C THR A 51 -27.20 -17.26 28.43
N GLY A 52 -26.75 -18.36 27.83
CA GLY A 52 -26.74 -18.51 26.38
C GLY A 52 -28.13 -18.86 25.87
N SER A 53 -28.48 -18.37 24.68
CA SER A 53 -29.45 -19.02 23.82
C SER A 53 -29.16 -18.71 22.37
N SER A 54 -29.23 -19.77 21.55
CA SER A 54 -28.85 -19.81 20.15
C SER A 54 -30.01 -19.47 19.22
N THR A 55 -29.66 -18.87 18.07
CA THR A 55 -30.34 -18.93 16.76
C THR A 55 -31.78 -18.42 16.64
N THR A 56 -31.99 -17.43 15.76
CA THR A 56 -32.81 -17.61 14.55
C THR A 56 -32.49 -16.55 13.49
N THR A 57 -32.44 -17.01 12.25
CA THR A 57 -32.34 -16.25 11.01
C THR A 57 -33.60 -15.43 10.74
N SER A 58 -33.46 -14.17 10.36
CA SER A 58 -34.43 -13.53 9.45
C SER A 58 -33.72 -12.52 8.54
N SER A 59 -33.73 -12.86 7.26
CA SER A 59 -33.34 -12.04 6.12
C SER A 59 -34.45 -11.04 5.81
N ALA A 60 -34.10 -9.75 5.77
CA ALA A 60 -34.90 -8.72 5.11
C ALA A 60 -34.03 -8.10 3.99
N ALA A 61 -34.45 -8.36 2.75
CA ALA A 61 -33.87 -7.78 1.56
C ALA A 61 -34.25 -6.29 1.45
N SER A 62 -33.27 -5.42 1.24
CA SER A 62 -33.49 -4.09 0.69
C SER A 62 -32.60 -3.87 -0.54
N SER A 63 -33.28 -3.86 -1.69
CA SER A 63 -33.14 -2.91 -2.79
C SER A 63 -31.72 -2.55 -3.25
N SER A 64 -31.19 -3.42 -4.11
CA SER A 64 -30.35 -3.16 -5.30
C SER A 64 -29.83 -1.73 -5.54
N ARG A 65 -28.64 -1.46 -5.02
CA ARG A 65 -27.61 -0.66 -5.72
C ARG A 65 -26.37 -1.55 -5.79
N ARG A 66 -25.94 -1.96 -6.99
CA ARG A 66 -24.76 -2.81 -7.20
C ARG A 66 -23.59 -2.26 -6.38
N ARG A 67 -23.22 -2.91 -5.27
CA ARG A 67 -22.12 -2.48 -4.41
C ARG A 67 -20.81 -2.77 -5.14
N VAL A 68 -20.20 -1.71 -5.67
CA VAL A 68 -18.93 -1.74 -6.38
C VAL A 68 -17.82 -2.04 -5.38
N GLY A 69 -17.04 -3.10 -5.63
CA GLY A 69 -15.79 -3.49 -4.96
C GLY A 69 -15.48 -2.86 -3.59
N VAL A 70 -16.29 -3.15 -2.56
CA VAL A 70 -16.17 -2.50 -1.25
C VAL A 70 -14.96 -3.04 -0.49
N PHE A 71 -14.19 -2.17 0.16
CA PHE A 71 -13.25 -2.59 1.20
C PHE A 71 -14.03 -3.26 2.33
N ARG A 72 -13.35 -3.99 3.21
CA ARG A 72 -13.95 -4.49 4.45
C ARG A 72 -14.66 -3.35 5.22
N GLU A 73 -15.99 -3.37 5.19
CA GLU A 73 -16.87 -2.32 5.77
C GLU A 73 -16.65 -2.18 7.28
N ASP A 74 -16.20 -3.25 7.96
CA ASP A 74 -15.92 -3.27 9.40
C ASP A 74 -14.66 -2.48 9.81
N LEU A 75 -13.81 -2.10 8.86
CA LEU A 75 -12.54 -1.41 9.17
C LEU A 75 -12.53 0.07 8.78
N LEU A 76 -13.51 0.52 8.00
CA LEU A 76 -13.52 1.83 7.37
C LEU A 76 -14.93 2.43 7.43
N VAL A 77 -15.03 3.66 7.93
CA VAL A 77 -16.27 4.46 7.95
C VAL A 77 -16.26 5.41 6.77
N GLU A 78 -17.32 5.41 5.97
CA GLU A 78 -17.49 6.37 4.88
C GLU A 78 -17.81 7.76 5.43
N LEU A 79 -17.07 8.76 4.95
CA LEU A 79 -17.30 10.15 5.32
C LEU A 79 -18.42 10.72 4.44
N SER A 80 -19.36 11.46 5.06
CA SER A 80 -20.38 12.19 4.32
C SER A 80 -19.76 13.36 3.57
N GLU A 81 -20.30 13.69 2.39
CA GLU A 81 -19.85 14.84 1.60
C GLU A 81 -20.10 16.18 2.32
N ASP A 82 -21.05 16.21 3.27
CA ASP A 82 -21.35 17.38 4.09
C ASP A 82 -20.32 17.62 5.21
N GLU A 83 -19.48 16.62 5.51
CA GLU A 83 -18.45 16.77 6.54
C GLU A 83 -17.31 17.67 6.04
N ARG A 84 -16.96 18.71 6.83
CA ARG A 84 -15.85 19.61 6.51
C ARG A 84 -14.55 18.87 6.17
N ILE A 85 -14.29 17.75 6.85
CA ILE A 85 -13.08 16.95 6.64
C ILE A 85 -13.07 16.24 5.29
N TYR A 86 -14.23 15.80 4.79
CA TYR A 86 -14.35 15.22 3.45
C TYR A 86 -13.88 16.23 2.41
N GLU A 87 -14.40 17.45 2.48
CA GLU A 87 -14.09 18.51 1.51
C GLU A 87 -12.62 18.96 1.59
N VAL A 88 -12.04 19.02 2.79
CA VAL A 88 -10.60 19.33 2.96
C VAL A 88 -9.73 18.26 2.29
N ILE A 89 -9.99 16.98 2.54
CA ILE A 89 -9.22 15.88 1.96
C ILE A 89 -9.42 15.84 0.44
N ARG A 90 -10.67 15.97 -0.03
CA ARG A 90 -11.00 16.00 -1.46
C ARG A 90 -10.25 17.11 -2.18
N ARG A 91 -10.30 18.35 -1.67
CA ARG A 91 -9.64 19.49 -2.29
C ARG A 91 -8.12 19.33 -2.31
N ARG A 92 -7.53 18.89 -1.20
CA ARG A 92 -6.08 18.62 -1.12
C ARG A 92 -5.66 17.53 -2.09
N PHE A 93 -6.43 16.44 -2.15
CA PHE A 93 -6.21 15.34 -3.09
C PHE A 93 -6.27 15.79 -4.54
N LEU A 94 -7.29 16.55 -4.94
CA LEU A 94 -7.39 17.03 -6.32
C LEU A 94 -6.27 18.02 -6.66
N SER A 95 -5.91 18.90 -5.73
CA SER A 95 -4.82 19.87 -5.90
C SER A 95 -3.45 19.20 -6.08
N CYS A 96 -3.15 18.14 -5.32
CA CYS A 96 -1.85 17.46 -5.37
C CYS A 96 -1.67 16.58 -6.61
N LEU A 97 -2.72 16.39 -7.41
CA LEU A 97 -2.69 15.73 -8.72
C LEU A 97 -2.36 16.70 -9.87
N GLY A 98 -2.27 18.00 -9.58
CA GLY A 98 -2.02 19.04 -10.58
C GLY A 98 -3.08 19.02 -11.71
N PRO A 99 -2.68 19.12 -12.99
CA PRO A 99 -3.62 19.12 -14.13
C PRO A 99 -4.48 17.86 -14.25
N LEU A 100 -4.11 16.76 -13.59
CA LEU A 100 -4.91 15.55 -13.57
C LEU A 100 -6.10 15.65 -12.59
N GLY A 101 -6.03 16.56 -11.61
CA GLY A 101 -7.11 16.82 -10.66
C GLY A 101 -8.43 17.10 -11.37
N ASP A 102 -8.41 17.94 -12.40
CA ASP A 102 -9.60 18.31 -13.18
C ASP A 102 -10.25 17.13 -13.93
N LYS A 103 -9.47 16.08 -14.21
CA LYS A 103 -9.90 14.86 -14.91
C LYS A 103 -10.11 13.69 -13.95
N THR A 104 -10.08 13.95 -12.65
CA THR A 104 -10.19 12.94 -11.61
C THR A 104 -11.52 13.07 -10.90
N THR A 105 -12.22 11.94 -10.77
CA THR A 105 -13.46 11.85 -10.01
C THR A 105 -13.18 11.10 -8.72
N VAL A 106 -13.29 11.78 -7.57
CA VAL A 106 -13.31 11.12 -6.27
C VAL A 106 -14.63 10.37 -6.12
N VAL A 107 -14.55 9.08 -5.82
CA VAL A 107 -15.71 8.19 -5.67
C VAL A 107 -16.11 8.09 -4.22
N SER A 108 -15.15 7.94 -3.32
CA SER A 108 -15.40 7.96 -1.87
C SER A 108 -14.14 8.27 -1.08
N ILE A 109 -14.34 8.84 0.11
CA ILE A 109 -13.30 9.03 1.12
C ILE A 109 -13.78 8.29 2.37
N ARG A 110 -12.96 7.33 2.83
CA ARG A 110 -13.26 6.54 4.02
C ARG A 110 -12.20 6.77 5.08
N ARG A 111 -12.64 6.94 6.32
CA ARG A 111 -11.78 7.03 7.50
C ARG A 111 -11.59 5.66 8.12
N LYS A 112 -10.41 5.38 8.68
CA LYS A 112 -10.18 4.19 9.50
C LYS A 112 -11.12 4.20 10.71
N ASP A 113 -11.84 3.10 10.92
CA ASP A 113 -12.55 2.89 12.18
C ASP A 113 -11.52 2.60 13.30
N TRP A 114 -11.60 3.41 14.35
CA TRP A 114 -10.74 3.37 15.52
C TRP A 114 -11.44 2.81 16.76
N SER A 115 -12.66 2.29 16.62
CA SER A 115 -13.44 1.69 17.71
C SER A 115 -12.79 0.43 18.30
N GLY A 116 -12.14 -0.38 17.47
CA GLY A 116 -11.55 -1.65 17.90
C GLY A 116 -10.27 -1.49 18.74
N PHE A 117 -10.06 -2.41 19.69
CA PHE A 117 -8.90 -2.43 20.60
C PHE A 117 -7.56 -2.26 19.86
N SER A 118 -7.29 -3.07 18.84
CA SER A 118 -6.04 -3.00 18.07
C SER A 118 -5.85 -1.66 17.36
N ALA A 119 -6.95 -1.02 16.95
CA ALA A 119 -6.92 0.28 16.28
C ALA A 119 -6.59 1.40 17.29
N GLN A 120 -7.20 1.36 18.48
CA GLN A 120 -6.87 2.27 19.59
C GLN A 120 -5.41 2.14 20.02
N ALA A 121 -4.92 0.91 20.19
CA ALA A 121 -3.52 0.65 20.54
C ALA A 121 -2.54 1.22 19.50
N LYS A 122 -2.87 1.15 18.20
CA LYS A 122 -2.06 1.76 17.13
C LYS A 122 -2.02 3.29 17.23
N ILE A 123 -3.15 3.95 17.48
CA ILE A 123 -3.18 5.41 17.68
C ILE A 123 -2.36 5.80 18.91
N GLN A 124 -2.56 5.11 20.03
CA GLN A 124 -1.83 5.39 21.28
C GLN A 124 -0.32 5.22 21.08
N SER A 125 0.09 4.14 20.41
CA SER A 125 1.50 3.93 20.06
C SER A 125 2.04 5.09 19.20
N PHE A 126 1.33 5.49 18.15
CA PHE A 126 1.74 6.62 17.32
C PHE A 126 1.86 7.93 18.13
N GLN A 127 0.91 8.20 19.03
CA GLN A 127 0.95 9.38 19.90
C GLN A 127 2.15 9.37 20.86
N ILE A 128 2.49 8.21 21.43
CA ILE A 128 3.66 8.05 22.29
C ILE A 128 4.94 8.33 21.49
N HIS A 129 5.07 7.79 20.28
CA HIS A 129 6.23 8.03 19.42
C HIS A 129 6.32 9.49 18.98
N ALA A 130 5.19 10.13 18.65
CA ALA A 130 5.17 11.56 18.32
C ALA A 130 5.63 12.41 19.52
N LYS A 131 5.19 12.08 20.74
CA LYS A 131 5.64 12.79 21.95
C LYS A 131 7.14 12.57 22.22
N ALA A 132 7.62 11.34 22.09
CA ALA A 132 9.04 11.04 22.25
C ALA A 132 9.90 11.78 21.21
N MET A 133 9.43 11.84 19.95
CA MET A 133 10.11 12.57 18.88
C MET A 133 10.13 14.08 19.13
N ALA A 134 9.03 14.64 19.63
CA ALA A 134 8.96 16.04 20.02
C ALA A 134 10.02 16.35 21.10
N ASN A 135 10.13 15.49 22.13
CA ASN A 135 11.15 15.64 23.17
C ASN A 135 12.58 15.58 22.62
N LYS A 136 12.83 14.71 21.62
CA LYS A 136 14.14 14.57 20.97
C LYS A 136 14.55 15.83 20.20
N HIS A 137 13.60 16.52 19.55
CA HIS A 137 13.88 17.63 18.62
C HIS A 137 13.30 18.98 19.05
N GLY A 138 13.31 19.29 20.35
CA GLY A 138 13.00 20.64 20.85
C GLY A 138 11.51 21.03 20.77
N GLY A 139 10.62 20.04 20.86
CA GLY A 139 9.16 20.23 20.99
C GLY A 139 8.36 19.99 19.72
N ASN A 140 9.00 19.85 18.55
CA ASN A 140 8.30 19.60 17.28
C ASN A 140 8.66 18.23 16.70
N PRO A 141 7.71 17.28 16.63
CA PRO A 141 7.96 15.96 16.04
C PRO A 141 7.93 15.94 14.51
N ASN A 142 7.65 17.08 13.86
CA ASN A 142 7.52 17.23 12.41
C ASN A 142 6.52 16.21 11.83
N VAL A 143 5.29 16.22 12.36
CA VAL A 143 4.21 15.38 11.85
C VAL A 143 3.63 16.01 10.59
N LYS A 144 3.60 15.23 9.50
CA LYS A 144 3.07 15.64 8.19
C LYS A 144 2.03 14.65 7.71
N PHE A 145 1.20 15.10 6.77
CA PHE A 145 0.40 14.19 5.97
C PHE A 145 1.20 13.73 4.76
N ALA A 146 0.97 12.48 4.33
CA ALA A 146 1.60 11.92 3.16
C ALA A 146 0.70 10.90 2.47
N TRP A 147 0.80 10.83 1.15
CA TRP A 147 0.11 9.90 0.30
C TRP A 147 0.89 8.60 0.14
N TYR A 148 0.17 7.48 0.07
CA TYR A 148 0.70 6.18 -0.30
C TYR A 148 -0.28 5.49 -1.24
N GLY A 149 0.16 5.18 -2.47
CA GLY A 149 -0.67 4.50 -3.47
C GLY A 149 -0.13 3.12 -3.82
N HIS A 150 -1.04 2.16 -4.00
CA HIS A 150 -0.75 0.78 -4.38
C HIS A 150 -2.03 0.06 -4.85
N GLU A 151 -1.94 -1.19 -5.34
CA GLU A 151 -3.14 -2.00 -5.61
C GLU A 151 -4.07 -2.13 -4.38
N LYS A 152 -5.37 -2.20 -4.66
CA LYS A 152 -6.45 -2.34 -3.66
C LYS A 152 -6.16 -3.36 -2.56
N GLY A 153 -5.74 -4.57 -2.95
CA GLY A 153 -5.48 -5.65 -2.00
C GLY A 153 -4.35 -5.34 -1.01
N ARG A 154 -3.38 -4.51 -1.40
CA ARG A 154 -2.29 -4.06 -0.52
C ARG A 154 -2.78 -3.00 0.44
N ILE A 155 -3.50 -2.00 -0.07
CA ILE A 155 -4.11 -0.96 0.75
C ILE A 155 -5.02 -1.59 1.81
N GLN A 156 -5.82 -2.59 1.44
CA GLN A 156 -6.67 -3.33 2.36
C GLN A 156 -5.87 -4.10 3.42
N SER A 157 -4.75 -4.72 3.03
CA SER A 157 -3.83 -5.39 3.96
C SER A 157 -3.22 -4.41 4.96
N ILE A 158 -2.80 -3.22 4.51
CA ILE A 158 -2.22 -2.17 5.35
C ILE A 158 -3.25 -1.65 6.37
N ILE A 159 -4.49 -1.42 5.93
CA ILE A 159 -5.58 -1.00 6.82
C ILE A 159 -5.86 -2.05 7.91
N SER A 160 -5.80 -3.34 7.56
CA SER A 160 -6.09 -4.44 8.49
C SER A 160 -4.93 -4.69 9.46
N HIS A 161 -3.70 -4.72 8.95
CA HIS A 161 -2.55 -5.28 9.67
C HIS A 161 -1.44 -4.25 9.92
N GLY A 162 -1.42 -3.11 9.23
CA GLY A 162 -0.32 -2.15 9.23
C GLY A 162 0.67 -2.41 8.08
N PHE A 163 1.72 -1.61 8.01
CA PHE A 163 2.80 -1.84 7.04
C PHE A 163 3.60 -3.09 7.43
N GLY A 164 3.90 -3.93 6.44
CA GLY A 164 4.56 -5.21 6.67
C GLY A 164 5.71 -5.47 5.71
N PHE A 165 6.26 -6.67 5.81
CA PHE A 165 7.36 -7.12 4.96
C PHE A 165 7.04 -7.06 3.47
N ARG A 166 5.76 -7.18 3.10
CA ARG A 166 5.32 -7.17 1.71
C ARG A 166 5.59 -5.83 1.03
N GLU A 167 5.48 -4.72 1.76
CA GLU A 167 5.72 -3.36 1.25
C GLU A 167 7.22 -3.04 1.11
N LEU A 168 8.08 -3.85 1.75
CA LEU A 168 9.53 -3.72 1.68
C LEU A 168 10.13 -4.55 0.53
N GLN A 169 9.47 -5.62 0.08
CA GLN A 169 10.00 -6.55 -0.93
C GLN A 169 10.25 -5.91 -2.30
N ASP A 170 9.46 -4.90 -2.65
CA ASP A 170 9.51 -4.26 -3.97
C ASP A 170 10.58 -3.16 -4.03
N ASN A 171 11.24 -2.86 -2.91
CA ASN A 171 12.19 -1.76 -2.76
C ASN A 171 13.64 -2.26 -2.64
N GLN A 172 14.58 -1.56 -3.28
CA GLN A 172 16.02 -1.84 -3.14
C GLN A 172 16.52 -1.58 -1.71
N THR A 173 15.87 -0.63 -1.03
CA THR A 173 16.08 -0.28 0.38
C THR A 173 14.86 -0.75 1.19
N PRO A 174 15.03 -1.38 2.36
CA PRO A 174 13.92 -1.74 3.24
C PRO A 174 13.33 -0.48 3.91
N ALA A 175 12.57 0.28 3.15
CA ALA A 175 11.86 1.48 3.59
C ALA A 175 10.49 1.57 2.91
N ILE A 176 9.60 2.34 3.54
CA ILE A 176 8.33 2.78 2.97
C ILE A 176 8.54 4.15 2.33
N PHE A 177 8.12 4.28 1.07
CA PHE A 177 8.14 5.54 0.36
C PHE A 177 6.74 6.14 0.34
N LEU A 178 6.61 7.37 0.82
CA LEU A 178 5.38 8.14 0.78
C LEU A 178 5.61 9.42 -0.02
N SER A 179 4.57 9.94 -0.65
CA SER A 179 4.62 11.22 -1.34
C SER A 179 4.05 12.32 -0.45
N PRO A 180 4.66 13.51 -0.35
CA PRO A 180 4.13 14.63 0.42
C PRO A 180 2.69 15.01 0.03
N ASP A 181 1.97 15.68 0.93
CA ASP A 181 0.54 15.98 0.72
C ASP A 181 0.26 16.93 -0.46
N ASP A 182 1.25 17.73 -0.84
CA ASP A 182 1.25 18.67 -1.95
C ASP A 182 1.83 18.11 -3.26
N SER A 183 2.54 16.99 -3.22
CA SER A 183 3.13 16.32 -4.39
C SER A 183 2.83 14.82 -4.36
N SER A 184 1.81 14.37 -5.10
CA SER A 184 1.33 12.98 -5.06
C SER A 184 1.78 12.10 -6.24
N ALA A 185 2.59 12.63 -7.16
CA ALA A 185 2.86 12.01 -8.46
C ALA A 185 3.33 10.54 -8.37
N GLN A 186 4.28 10.24 -7.50
CA GLN A 186 4.80 8.87 -7.35
C GLN A 186 3.75 7.92 -6.76
N SER A 187 3.02 8.35 -5.72
CA SER A 187 1.95 7.55 -5.12
C SER A 187 0.81 7.28 -6.11
N LEU A 188 0.48 8.26 -6.95
CA LEU A 188 -0.49 8.09 -8.03
C LEU A 188 -0.03 7.07 -9.06
N GLU A 189 1.24 7.12 -9.49
CA GLU A 189 1.81 6.15 -10.43
C GLU A 189 1.73 4.71 -9.90
N ASN A 190 1.95 4.53 -8.59
CA ASN A 190 1.86 3.22 -7.93
C ASN A 190 0.42 2.74 -7.70
N SER A 191 -0.56 3.65 -7.67
CA SER A 191 -1.97 3.31 -7.48
C SER A 191 -2.57 2.70 -8.75
N THR A 192 -2.51 1.38 -8.88
CA THR A 192 -3.04 0.66 -10.04
C THR A 192 -4.57 0.53 -9.98
N PRO A 193 -5.28 0.68 -11.12
CA PRO A 193 -6.73 0.52 -11.15
C PRO A 193 -7.13 -0.93 -10.88
N ASP A 194 -8.20 -1.12 -10.12
CA ASP A 194 -8.83 -2.41 -9.86
C ASP A 194 -9.74 -2.86 -11.03
N GLU A 195 -10.47 -3.96 -10.82
CA GLU A 195 -11.36 -4.54 -11.85
C GLU A 195 -12.49 -3.59 -12.28
N ASP A 196 -12.88 -2.64 -11.40
CA ASP A 196 -13.91 -1.63 -11.64
C ASP A 196 -13.34 -0.32 -12.21
N GLY A 197 -12.03 -0.31 -12.50
CA GLY A 197 -11.28 0.86 -12.95
C GLY A 197 -11.03 1.88 -11.83
N LEU A 198 -11.22 1.50 -10.57
CA LEU A 198 -11.02 2.37 -9.41
C LEU A 198 -9.58 2.29 -8.92
N ARG A 199 -9.03 3.45 -8.57
CA ARG A 199 -7.72 3.57 -7.92
C ARG A 199 -7.92 3.90 -6.46
N HIS A 200 -6.92 3.55 -5.64
CA HIS A 200 -6.97 3.72 -4.20
C HIS A 200 -5.65 4.28 -3.67
N MET A 201 -5.75 5.27 -2.80
CA MET A 201 -4.61 5.88 -2.12
C MET A 201 -4.91 6.04 -0.63
N LEU A 202 -3.89 5.83 0.20
CA LEU A 202 -3.92 6.11 1.63
C LEU A 202 -3.43 7.54 1.87
N LEU A 203 -4.12 8.23 2.76
CA LEU A 203 -3.60 9.41 3.44
C LEU A 203 -3.15 8.97 4.84
N CYS A 204 -1.86 9.15 5.11
CA CYS A 204 -1.22 8.77 6.35
C CYS A 204 -0.77 10.02 7.12
N ARG A 205 -0.79 9.96 8.45
CA ARG A 205 0.06 10.83 9.28
C ARG A 205 1.43 10.20 9.41
N VAL A 206 2.48 11.00 9.25
CA VAL A 206 3.86 10.56 9.26
C VAL A 206 4.65 11.42 10.22
N ILE A 207 5.37 10.81 11.16
CA ILE A 207 6.36 11.48 12.01
C ILE A 207 7.67 11.50 11.22
N LEU A 208 8.14 12.69 10.82
CA LEU A 208 9.40 12.81 10.10
C LEU A 208 10.60 13.08 11.01
N GLY A 209 10.39 13.64 12.21
CA GLY A 209 11.49 14.09 13.07
C GLY A 209 12.40 15.06 12.31
N LYS A 210 13.72 14.85 12.43
CA LYS A 210 14.71 15.54 11.60
C LYS A 210 15.04 14.69 10.36
N PRO A 211 14.62 15.13 9.15
CA PRO A 211 14.92 14.40 7.93
C PRO A 211 16.35 14.64 7.45
N GLU A 212 16.96 13.62 6.83
CA GLU A 212 18.18 13.75 6.04
C GLU A 212 17.92 13.63 4.55
N VAL A 213 18.81 14.18 3.73
CA VAL A 213 18.78 13.97 2.28
C VAL A 213 19.38 12.61 1.95
N VAL A 214 18.58 11.76 1.32
CA VAL A 214 18.99 10.42 0.88
C VAL A 214 19.20 10.44 -0.63
N HIS A 215 20.45 10.28 -1.06
CA HIS A 215 20.79 10.27 -2.47
C HIS A 215 20.36 8.95 -3.14
N PRO A 216 19.85 8.99 -4.40
CA PRO A 216 19.55 7.79 -5.16
C PRO A 216 20.76 6.86 -5.24
N GLY A 217 20.56 5.59 -4.89
CA GLY A 217 21.63 4.58 -4.91
C GLY A 217 22.52 4.56 -3.66
N SER A 218 22.20 5.32 -2.60
CA SER A 218 22.99 5.33 -1.35
C SER A 218 23.07 3.97 -0.65
N GLY A 219 22.08 3.09 -0.87
CA GLY A 219 22.00 1.79 -0.20
C GLY A 219 21.71 1.87 1.30
N GLN A 220 21.40 3.07 1.82
CA GLN A 220 21.10 3.27 3.24
C GLN A 220 19.86 2.47 3.65
N THR A 221 19.96 1.70 4.73
CA THR A 221 18.86 0.89 5.30
C THR A 221 18.35 1.44 6.63
N HIS A 222 19.01 2.49 7.15
CA HIS A 222 18.72 3.21 8.39
C HIS A 222 19.27 4.65 8.27
N PRO A 223 18.96 5.55 9.22
CA PRO A 223 19.53 6.90 9.22
C PRO A 223 21.07 6.89 9.22
N SER A 224 21.71 7.88 8.59
CA SER A 224 23.18 7.99 8.57
C SER A 224 23.81 8.23 9.95
N SER A 225 23.05 8.83 10.88
CA SER A 225 23.44 9.05 12.27
C SER A 225 22.21 9.17 13.17
N ASP A 226 22.41 9.14 14.48
CA ASP A 226 21.33 9.26 15.49
C ASP A 226 20.63 10.64 15.48
N GLU A 227 21.21 11.61 14.77
CA GLU A 227 20.62 12.94 14.58
C GLU A 227 19.39 12.93 13.67
N PHE A 228 19.28 11.94 12.77
CA PHE A 228 18.23 11.85 11.77
C PHE A 228 17.23 10.73 12.04
N ASP A 229 15.98 10.91 11.59
CA ASP A 229 14.88 9.97 11.87
C ASP A 229 14.15 9.47 10.62
N SER A 230 14.15 10.28 9.55
CA SER A 230 13.58 9.94 8.25
C SER A 230 14.45 10.44 7.10
N GLY A 231 14.17 9.99 5.88
CA GLY A 231 14.84 10.44 4.68
C GLY A 231 13.93 11.25 3.77
N VAL A 232 14.52 12.19 3.03
CA VAL A 232 13.89 12.95 1.94
C VAL A 232 14.79 12.99 0.71
N ASP A 233 14.22 13.28 -0.45
CA ASP A 233 14.98 13.53 -1.69
C ASP A 233 15.50 14.97 -1.82
N GLY A 234 14.92 15.91 -1.08
CA GLY A 234 15.38 17.30 -0.97
C GLY A 234 14.77 18.02 0.24
N LEU A 235 15.49 18.98 0.84
CA LEU A 235 15.06 19.64 2.08
C LEU A 235 14.00 20.74 1.88
N GLU A 236 14.08 21.49 0.78
CA GLU A 236 13.18 22.63 0.56
C GLU A 236 11.82 22.19 0.04
N ASN A 237 11.79 21.36 -1.01
CA ASN A 237 10.58 20.83 -1.64
C ASN A 237 10.74 19.31 -1.83
N PRO A 238 10.58 18.52 -0.76
CA PRO A 238 10.64 17.07 -0.87
C PRO A 238 9.54 16.60 -1.83
N THR A 239 9.82 15.58 -2.64
CA THR A 239 8.80 14.87 -3.41
C THR A 239 8.61 13.43 -2.90
N LYS A 240 9.46 13.01 -1.97
CA LYS A 240 9.48 11.67 -1.41
C LYS A 240 9.92 11.68 0.05
N TYR A 241 9.11 11.08 0.90
CA TYR A 241 9.46 10.71 2.25
C TYR A 241 9.90 9.25 2.30
N ILE A 242 10.94 8.97 3.06
CA ILE A 242 11.55 7.65 3.24
C ILE A 242 11.48 7.32 4.73
N ILE A 243 10.69 6.30 5.07
CA ILE A 243 10.58 5.80 6.44
C ILE A 243 11.18 4.39 6.46
N TRP A 244 12.33 4.23 7.11
CA TRP A 244 12.98 2.93 7.21
C TRP A 244 12.12 1.90 7.95
N SER A 245 12.38 0.61 7.68
CA SER A 245 11.59 -0.50 8.22
C SER A 245 11.52 -0.53 9.75
N SER A 246 12.55 -0.04 10.44
CA SER A 246 12.57 0.07 11.91
C SER A 246 11.45 0.95 12.46
N ASN A 247 11.01 1.94 11.67
CA ASN A 247 10.10 2.99 12.11
C ASN A 247 8.72 2.88 11.43
N MET A 248 8.54 1.99 10.44
CA MET A 248 7.34 1.97 9.60
C MET A 248 6.01 1.79 10.35
N ASN A 249 6.01 1.08 11.48
CA ASN A 249 4.79 0.80 12.27
C ASN A 249 4.59 1.76 13.44
N THR A 250 5.56 2.62 13.73
CA THR A 250 5.50 3.59 14.83
C THR A 250 5.38 5.02 14.31
N HIS A 251 5.94 5.30 13.13
CA HIS A 251 6.00 6.62 12.52
C HIS A 251 4.99 6.84 11.39
N ILE A 252 4.24 5.81 10.99
CA ILE A 252 3.21 5.94 9.95
C ILE A 252 1.86 5.48 10.52
N LEU A 253 0.85 6.34 10.43
CA LEU A 253 -0.52 6.04 10.80
C LEU A 253 -1.43 6.20 9.58
N PRO A 254 -1.88 5.10 8.94
CA PRO A 254 -2.89 5.16 7.90
C PRO A 254 -4.23 5.63 8.47
N GLU A 255 -4.78 6.73 7.94
CA GLU A 255 -5.98 7.35 8.51
C GLU A 255 -7.16 7.39 7.54
N TYR A 256 -6.92 7.69 6.27
CA TYR A 256 -7.98 7.74 5.25
C TYR A 256 -7.63 6.93 4.01
N VAL A 257 -8.66 6.40 3.35
CA VAL A 257 -8.58 5.78 2.03
C VAL A 257 -9.39 6.64 1.07
N VAL A 258 -8.73 7.20 0.06
CA VAL A 258 -9.36 7.90 -1.06
C VAL A 258 -9.50 6.92 -2.21
N THR A 259 -10.74 6.73 -2.68
CA THR A 259 -11.06 5.92 -3.86
C THR A 259 -11.51 6.85 -4.98
N PHE A 260 -10.92 6.69 -6.16
CA PHE A 260 -11.11 7.64 -7.26
C PHE A 260 -10.96 6.97 -8.63
N ARG A 261 -11.42 7.68 -9.66
CA ARG A 261 -11.15 7.38 -11.06
C ARG A 261 -10.30 8.51 -11.63
N ALA A 262 -9.14 8.17 -12.16
CA ALA A 262 -8.29 9.10 -12.89
C ALA A 262 -8.01 8.54 -14.29
N SER A 263 -8.17 9.38 -15.30
CA SER A 263 -7.81 9.04 -16.67
C SER A 263 -6.31 8.74 -16.75
N SER A 264 -5.93 7.61 -17.35
CA SER A 264 -4.52 7.24 -17.46
C SER A 264 -3.75 8.32 -18.22
N CYS A 265 -2.68 8.82 -17.60
CA CYS A 265 -1.73 9.74 -18.22
C CYS A 265 -0.94 9.00 -19.30
N SER A 266 -1.46 8.91 -20.52
CA SER A 266 -0.74 8.37 -21.68
C SER A 266 -0.55 9.39 -22.81
N SER A 267 -0.81 10.67 -22.57
CA SER A 267 -0.70 11.69 -23.61
C SER A 267 -0.60 13.11 -23.02
N PHE A 268 0.58 13.46 -22.51
CA PHE A 268 1.06 14.84 -22.59
C PHE A 268 2.06 14.92 -23.76
N PRO A 269 1.78 15.71 -24.81
CA PRO A 269 2.78 16.02 -25.81
C PRO A 269 3.70 17.09 -25.23
N GLY A 270 4.92 16.73 -24.83
CA GLY A 270 5.88 17.75 -24.39
C GLY A 270 7.02 17.37 -23.46
N GLU A 271 7.20 16.11 -23.04
CA GLU A 271 8.39 15.74 -22.24
C GLU A 271 9.04 14.45 -22.74
N SER A 272 9.89 14.64 -23.75
CA SER A 272 10.96 13.72 -24.10
C SER A 272 12.26 14.26 -23.50
N LYS A 273 12.72 13.67 -22.38
CA LYS A 273 14.14 13.39 -22.02
C LYS A 273 14.29 13.09 -20.52
N MET A 274 13.72 11.98 -20.06
CA MET A 274 14.28 11.14 -18.97
C MET A 274 13.53 9.80 -18.89
N LYS A 275 13.27 9.16 -20.03
CA LYS A 275 12.70 7.80 -20.06
C LYS A 275 13.82 6.76 -20.06
N ASN A 276 14.63 6.73 -19.02
CA ASN A 276 15.51 5.61 -18.74
C ASN A 276 15.91 5.68 -17.26
N VAL A 277 15.25 4.84 -16.46
CA VAL A 277 15.70 4.15 -15.24
C VAL A 277 14.40 3.73 -14.53
N MET A 278 14.11 2.43 -14.60
CA MET A 278 13.15 1.70 -13.74
C MET A 278 11.66 2.01 -13.87
N LYS A 279 11.15 2.29 -15.08
CA LYS A 279 9.83 1.72 -15.41
C LYS A 279 10.04 0.20 -15.54
N MET A 280 9.65 -0.56 -14.53
CA MET A 280 9.22 -1.95 -14.72
C MET A 280 8.10 -1.88 -15.76
N LYS A 281 8.49 -1.91 -17.04
CA LYS A 281 7.56 -2.11 -18.14
C LYS A 281 6.97 -3.48 -17.89
N MET A 282 5.77 -3.52 -17.34
CA MET A 282 4.88 -4.63 -17.61
C MET A 282 4.94 -4.85 -19.13
N PRO A 283 5.35 -6.04 -19.59
CA PRO A 283 5.42 -6.28 -21.02
C PRO A 283 4.02 -6.05 -21.59
N THR A 284 3.90 -5.23 -22.63
CA THR A 284 2.69 -5.05 -23.43
C THR A 284 2.27 -6.33 -24.20
N SER A 285 2.74 -7.50 -23.75
CA SER A 285 2.42 -8.84 -24.27
C SER A 285 1.69 -9.67 -23.19
N PRO A 286 0.79 -10.58 -23.59
CA PRO A 286 0.05 -11.42 -22.65
C PRO A 286 0.98 -12.16 -21.69
N TRP A 287 0.64 -12.12 -20.40
CA TRP A 287 1.42 -12.76 -19.36
C TRP A 287 1.02 -14.22 -19.21
N ILE A 288 1.98 -15.14 -19.32
CA ILE A 288 1.82 -16.56 -19.02
C ILE A 288 2.62 -16.88 -17.76
N SER A 289 2.02 -17.63 -16.82
CA SER A 289 2.71 -18.04 -15.60
C SER A 289 3.87 -18.99 -15.94
N PHE A 290 4.96 -18.98 -15.15
CA PHE A 290 6.10 -19.88 -15.37
C PHE A 290 5.69 -21.36 -15.43
N PRO A 291 4.81 -21.89 -14.55
CA PRO A 291 4.32 -23.27 -14.68
C PRO A 291 3.65 -23.55 -16.03
N ALA A 292 2.83 -22.61 -16.52
CA ALA A 292 2.17 -22.75 -17.82
C ALA A 292 3.17 -22.64 -18.99
N LEU A 293 4.16 -21.74 -18.88
CA LEU A 293 5.25 -21.63 -19.86
C LEU A 293 6.06 -22.93 -19.92
N ILE A 294 6.42 -23.51 -18.78
CA ILE A 294 7.17 -24.78 -18.71
C ILE A 294 6.34 -25.92 -19.32
N SER A 295 5.05 -25.97 -19.03
CA SER A 295 4.14 -26.97 -19.62
C SER A 295 4.09 -26.87 -21.16
N VAL A 296 4.05 -25.65 -21.71
CA VAL A 296 4.06 -25.46 -23.17
C VAL A 296 5.43 -25.75 -23.77
N LEU A 297 6.52 -25.32 -23.12
CA LEU A 297 7.89 -25.62 -23.55
C LEU A 297 8.17 -27.11 -23.56
N GLY A 298 7.54 -27.89 -22.67
CA GLY A 298 7.67 -29.35 -22.62
C GLY A 298 7.21 -30.08 -23.86
N ARG A 299 6.52 -29.39 -24.78
CA ARG A 299 6.11 -29.94 -26.07
C ARG A 299 7.12 -29.71 -27.19
N PHE A 300 8.15 -28.89 -26.94
CA PHE A 300 9.14 -28.45 -27.94
C PHE A 300 10.59 -28.70 -27.51
N LEU A 301 10.84 -28.91 -26.22
CA LEU A 301 12.18 -29.16 -25.67
C LEU A 301 12.32 -30.62 -25.22
N PRO A 302 13.54 -31.19 -25.26
CA PRO A 302 13.84 -32.50 -24.67
C PRO A 302 13.52 -32.56 -23.17
N SER A 303 13.22 -33.76 -22.68
CA SER A 303 12.86 -33.99 -21.27
C SER A 303 13.92 -33.45 -20.29
N ASP A 304 15.20 -33.62 -20.62
CA ASP A 304 16.32 -33.17 -19.76
C ASP A 304 16.39 -31.64 -19.65
N ALA A 305 16.12 -30.94 -20.75
CA ALA A 305 16.06 -29.48 -20.78
C ALA A 305 14.89 -28.96 -19.91
N ILE A 306 13.76 -29.66 -19.91
CA ILE A 306 12.58 -29.32 -19.11
C ILE A 306 12.79 -29.64 -17.63
N ALA A 307 13.45 -30.77 -17.32
CA ALA A 307 13.85 -31.10 -15.96
C ALA A 307 14.76 -30.02 -15.38
N LEU A 308 15.72 -29.53 -16.18
CA LEU A 308 16.62 -28.45 -15.78
C LEU A 308 15.89 -27.11 -15.57
N ILE A 309 14.95 -26.77 -16.45
CA ILE A 309 14.10 -25.57 -16.27
C ILE A 309 13.23 -25.71 -14.99
N ASN A 310 12.65 -26.88 -14.73
CA ASN A 310 11.88 -27.14 -13.52
C ASN A 310 12.73 -27.01 -12.26
N LYS A 311 13.97 -27.51 -12.28
CA LYS A 311 14.94 -27.35 -11.19
C LYS A 311 15.16 -25.87 -10.88
N TYR A 312 15.45 -25.04 -11.89
CA TYR A 312 15.63 -23.60 -11.67
C TYR A 312 14.34 -22.92 -11.17
N HIS A 313 13.18 -23.36 -11.63
CA HIS A 313 11.91 -22.83 -11.14
C HIS A 313 11.64 -23.20 -9.67
N ILE A 314 12.07 -24.38 -9.21
CA ILE A 314 12.05 -24.76 -7.78
C ILE A 314 13.05 -23.91 -6.99
N GLU A 315 14.29 -23.77 -7.45
CA GLU A 315 15.31 -22.91 -6.81
C GLU A 315 14.84 -21.46 -6.67
N TYR A 316 14.08 -20.95 -7.65
CA TYR A 316 13.45 -19.63 -7.57
C TYR A 316 12.36 -19.57 -6.49
N LYS A 317 11.48 -20.59 -6.42
CA LYS A 317 10.45 -20.67 -5.36
C LYS A 317 11.06 -20.77 -3.96
N GLU A 318 12.20 -21.43 -3.85
CA GLU A 318 12.99 -21.56 -2.62
C GLU A 318 13.90 -20.35 -2.34
N ARG A 319 13.82 -19.29 -3.16
CA ARG A 319 14.60 -18.04 -3.03
C ARG A 319 16.12 -18.22 -3.15
N ARG A 320 16.58 -19.30 -3.76
CA ARG A 320 18.01 -19.56 -4.03
C ARG A 320 18.53 -18.79 -5.24
N ILE A 321 17.65 -18.44 -6.17
CA ILE A 321 17.95 -17.61 -7.35
C ILE A 321 16.90 -16.52 -7.53
N THR A 322 17.30 -15.40 -8.12
CA THR A 322 16.44 -14.24 -8.42
C THR A 322 15.64 -14.46 -9.70
N ARG A 323 14.57 -13.67 -9.90
CA ARG A 323 13.75 -13.73 -11.12
C ARG A 323 14.55 -13.44 -12.41
N PRO A 324 15.46 -12.45 -12.46
CA PRO A 324 16.32 -12.24 -13.63
C PRO A 324 17.22 -13.44 -13.94
N GLU A 325 17.78 -14.09 -12.91
CA GLU A 325 18.60 -15.29 -13.08
C GLU A 325 17.79 -16.46 -13.64
N LEU A 326 16.58 -16.69 -13.12
CA LEU A 326 15.65 -17.69 -13.68
C LEU A 326 15.37 -17.39 -15.16
N ILE A 327 15.04 -16.14 -15.51
CA ILE A 327 14.77 -15.74 -16.89
C ILE A 327 15.98 -16.01 -17.78
N GLN A 328 17.18 -15.63 -17.34
CA GLN A 328 18.40 -15.83 -18.10
C GLN A 328 18.69 -17.30 -18.36
N ARG A 329 18.52 -18.15 -17.34
CA ARG A 329 18.70 -19.61 -17.45
C ARG A 329 17.67 -20.22 -18.41
N VAL A 330 16.41 -19.80 -18.32
CA VAL A 330 15.36 -20.27 -19.25
C VAL A 330 15.64 -19.81 -20.68
N ARG A 331 16.14 -18.60 -20.89
CA ARG A 331 16.55 -18.10 -22.21
C ARG A 331 17.71 -18.88 -22.81
N GLN A 332 18.70 -19.24 -21.98
CA GLN A 332 19.83 -20.06 -22.40
C GLN A 332 19.41 -21.47 -22.82
N ILE A 333 18.41 -22.06 -22.17
CA ILE A 333 17.94 -23.42 -22.46
C ILE A 333 16.95 -23.45 -23.64
N ALA A 334 15.91 -22.60 -23.60
CA ALA A 334 14.83 -22.63 -24.57
C ALA A 334 15.16 -21.82 -25.85
N GLY A 335 16.02 -20.81 -25.73
CA GLY A 335 16.30 -19.85 -26.80
C GLY A 335 15.20 -18.81 -26.98
N ASP A 336 15.61 -17.58 -27.29
CA ASP A 336 14.69 -16.44 -27.40
C ASP A 336 13.66 -16.60 -28.53
N LYS A 337 14.04 -17.24 -29.64
CA LYS A 337 13.16 -17.48 -30.78
C LYS A 337 11.95 -18.34 -30.39
N LEU A 338 12.17 -19.42 -29.64
CA LEU A 338 11.11 -20.31 -29.17
C LEU A 338 10.25 -19.65 -28.10
N LEU A 339 10.87 -18.97 -27.14
CA LEU A 339 10.15 -18.23 -26.10
C LEU A 339 9.21 -17.17 -26.68
N VAL A 340 9.70 -16.39 -27.66
CA VAL A 340 8.87 -15.40 -28.35
C VAL A 340 7.71 -16.05 -29.11
N ALA A 341 7.95 -17.19 -29.78
CA ALA A 341 6.90 -17.92 -30.49
C ALA A 341 5.81 -18.44 -29.54
N VAL A 342 6.21 -19.06 -28.42
CA VAL A 342 5.31 -19.57 -27.39
C VAL A 342 4.50 -18.44 -26.75
N ILE A 343 5.16 -17.37 -26.29
CA ILE A 343 4.48 -16.23 -25.65
C ILE A 343 3.50 -15.56 -26.62
N LYS A 344 3.85 -15.43 -27.91
CA LYS A 344 2.94 -14.92 -28.94
C LYS A 344 1.75 -15.83 -29.18
N SER A 345 1.94 -17.15 -29.12
CA SER A 345 0.87 -18.14 -29.31
C SER A 345 -0.16 -18.19 -28.17
N CYS A 346 0.21 -17.70 -26.98
CA CYS A 346 -0.68 -17.62 -25.82
C CYS A 346 -1.56 -16.35 -25.80
N ARG A 347 -1.59 -15.55 -26.88
CA ARG A 347 -2.53 -14.42 -27.05
C ARG A 347 -3.98 -14.94 -27.09
N GLY A 348 -4.72 -14.72 -26.01
CA GLY A 348 -6.19 -14.88 -25.98
C GLY A 348 -6.73 -16.22 -25.45
N ALA A 349 -5.89 -17.13 -24.96
CA ALA A 349 -6.35 -18.37 -24.37
C ALA A 349 -6.36 -18.29 -22.84
N LYS A 350 -7.55 -18.19 -22.24
CA LYS A 350 -7.75 -18.41 -20.80
C LYS A 350 -7.55 -19.87 -20.38
N ASP A 351 -7.29 -20.76 -21.34
CA ASP A 351 -6.99 -22.19 -21.12
C ASP A 351 -5.89 -22.72 -22.07
N PRO A 352 -4.90 -23.48 -21.58
CA PRO A 352 -3.82 -24.05 -22.40
C PRO A 352 -4.30 -25.05 -23.46
N LYS A 353 -5.55 -25.53 -23.38
CA LYS A 353 -6.17 -26.43 -24.38
C LYS A 353 -6.72 -25.67 -25.60
N THR A 354 -7.11 -24.40 -25.46
CA THR A 354 -7.80 -23.63 -26.52
C THR A 354 -6.81 -22.99 -27.51
N ALA A 355 -5.59 -22.66 -27.08
CA ALA A 355 -4.52 -22.14 -27.95
C ALA A 355 -4.07 -23.14 -29.04
N MET A 356 -4.32 -24.44 -28.81
CA MET A 356 -3.86 -25.55 -29.65
C MET A 356 -4.59 -25.66 -31.00
N GLY A 357 -5.81 -25.14 -31.11
CA GLY A 357 -6.56 -25.14 -32.39
C GLY A 357 -5.89 -24.29 -33.46
N PHE A 358 -5.25 -23.18 -33.06
CA PHE A 358 -4.62 -22.21 -33.97
C PHE A 358 -3.23 -22.62 -34.46
N LEU A 359 -2.48 -23.44 -33.72
CA LEU A 359 -1.17 -23.93 -34.18
C LEU A 359 -1.29 -25.15 -35.11
N ARG A 360 -2.23 -26.08 -34.84
CA ARG A 360 -2.47 -27.24 -35.72
C ARG A 360 -2.97 -26.86 -37.11
N SER A 361 -3.74 -25.78 -37.22
CA SER A 361 -4.23 -25.28 -38.51
C SER A 361 -3.10 -24.66 -39.33
N ARG A 362 -2.25 -23.82 -38.72
CA ARG A 362 -1.15 -23.12 -39.42
C ARG A 362 -0.06 -24.04 -39.99
N THR A 363 0.26 -25.15 -39.32
CA THR A 363 1.21 -26.14 -39.88
C THR A 363 0.59 -26.98 -41.01
N ARG A 364 -0.74 -27.16 -41.03
CA ARG A 364 -1.41 -27.92 -42.09
C ARG A 364 -1.61 -27.08 -43.36
N THR A 365 -1.90 -25.78 -43.24
CA THR A 365 -2.09 -24.89 -44.41
C THR A 365 -0.78 -24.59 -45.15
N ARG A 366 0.37 -24.68 -44.46
CA ARG A 366 1.69 -24.43 -45.08
C ARG A 366 2.27 -25.64 -45.83
N MET A 367 1.65 -26.82 -45.73
CA MET A 367 2.04 -28.01 -46.50
C MET A 367 1.15 -28.27 -47.72
N LEU A 368 0.11 -27.47 -47.96
CA LEU A 368 -0.82 -27.65 -49.09
C LEU A 368 -0.80 -26.51 -50.11
N THR A 369 0.06 -25.50 -49.93
CA THR A 369 0.25 -24.42 -50.91
C THR A 369 1.73 -24.24 -51.18
N GLY A 370 2.24 -25.14 -52.01
CA GLY A 370 3.62 -25.15 -52.47
C GLY A 370 3.73 -26.00 -53.72
N ASP A 371 3.00 -25.64 -54.78
CA ASP A 371 3.22 -26.14 -56.13
C ASP A 371 3.15 -25.00 -57.15
N ALA A 372 4.14 -25.05 -58.06
CA ALA A 372 4.19 -24.49 -59.40
C ALA A 372 4.10 -22.95 -59.58
N LYS A 373 5.26 -22.30 -59.68
CA LYS A 373 5.85 -21.91 -60.97
C LYS A 373 7.26 -21.34 -60.80
#